data_AF-A0A9D6HLM0-F1
#
_entry.id   AF-A0A9D6HLM0-F1
#
_cell.length_a   1.000
_cell.length_b   1.000
_cell.length_c   1.000
_cell.angle_alpha   90.00
_cell.angle_beta   90.00
_cell.angle_gamma   90.00
#
_symmetry.space_group_name_H-M   'P 1'
#
loop_
_entity.id
_entity.type
_entity.pdbx_description
1 polymer ?
#
loop_
_entity_poly.entity_id
_entity_poly.type
_entity_poly.pdbx_seq_one_letter_code
_entity_poly.pdbx_strand_id
1 'polypeptide(L)'
;MAMTFGIGCPALTTIDHLSGGRVECGLGAGWHQAEHRAFGLPFDRIGVREDMLEEYAQVLRKLFDPDEKVSHFAGKHFQLNDARNNPKPLRRRLPIWIGGLGEK
;
A
#
# COMPACT_ATOMS: atom_id res chain seq x y z
N MET A 1 -3.19 11.82 13.70
CA MET A 1 -2.94 10.43 14.15
C MET A 1 -2.76 9.61 12.89
N ALA A 2 -1.53 9.55 12.39
CA ALA A 2 -1.21 8.92 11.11
C ALA A 2 -1.27 7.41 11.28
N MET A 3 -2.28 6.78 10.69
CA MET A 3 -2.39 5.33 10.63
C MET A 3 -1.22 4.82 9.78
N THR A 4 -0.17 4.31 10.44
CA THR A 4 1.02 3.81 9.78
C THR A 4 0.70 2.49 9.08
N PHE A 5 0.16 2.56 7.86
CA PHE A 5 0.13 1.45 6.90
C PHE A 5 1.54 1.03 6.40
N GLY A 6 2.60 1.39 7.15
CA GLY A 6 4.00 1.18 6.80
C GLY A 6 4.53 -0.25 7.03
N ILE A 7 3.74 -1.15 7.64
CA ILE A 7 4.17 -2.53 7.93
C ILE A 7 3.88 -3.51 6.76
N GLY A 8 3.06 -3.11 5.78
CA GLY A 8 2.64 -4.01 4.70
C GLY A 8 3.71 -4.31 3.63
N CYS A 9 4.58 -3.35 3.33
CA CYS A 9 5.52 -3.46 2.21
C CYS A 9 6.62 -4.53 2.42
N PRO A 10 7.29 -4.60 3.60
CA PRO A 10 8.24 -5.66 3.88
C PRO A 10 7.55 -7.04 3.92
N ALA A 11 6.36 -7.12 4.54
CA ALA A 11 5.62 -8.37 4.67
C ALA A 11 5.21 -8.95 3.30
N LEU A 12 4.70 -8.11 2.38
CA LEU A 12 4.39 -8.54 1.02
C LEU A 12 5.63 -9.06 0.29
N THR A 13 6.77 -8.40 0.47
CA THR A 13 8.01 -8.83 -0.15
C THR A 13 8.50 -10.16 0.44
N THR A 14 8.39 -10.35 1.75
CA THR A 14 8.70 -11.64 2.39
C THR A 14 7.80 -12.75 1.86
N ILE A 15 6.50 -12.52 1.73
CA ILE A 15 5.56 -13.50 1.18
C ILE A 15 5.88 -13.78 -0.29
N ASP A 16 6.27 -12.76 -1.07
CA ASP A 16 6.67 -12.94 -2.47
C ASP A 16 7.87 -13.88 -2.57
N HIS A 17 8.88 -13.70 -1.72
CA HIS A 17 10.04 -14.59 -1.63
C HIS A 17 9.65 -16.01 -1.19
N LEU A 18 8.79 -16.15 -0.17
CA LEU A 18 8.31 -17.45 0.31
C LEU A 18 7.46 -18.18 -0.74
N SER A 19 6.68 -17.45 -1.53
CA SER A 19 5.80 -18.01 -2.56
C SER A 19 6.50 -18.37 -3.87
N GLY A 20 7.77 -17.95 -4.02
CA GLY A 20 8.53 -18.07 -5.27
C GLY A 20 8.08 -17.09 -6.36
N GLY A 21 7.66 -15.87 -6.01
CA GLY A 21 7.27 -14.84 -6.97
C GLY A 21 5.81 -14.95 -7.45
N ARG A 22 4.93 -15.55 -6.66
CA ARG A 22 3.51 -15.80 -7.01
C ARG A 22 2.53 -14.93 -6.22
N VAL A 23 3.03 -13.91 -5.52
CA VAL A 23 2.16 -12.98 -4.79
C VAL A 23 1.47 -12.02 -5.75
N GLU A 24 0.20 -11.77 -5.46
CA GLU A 24 -0.58 -10.68 -6.03
C GLU A 24 -1.08 -9.80 -4.90
N CYS A 25 -0.92 -8.48 -5.05
CA CYS A 25 -1.30 -7.52 -4.02
C CYS A 25 -2.66 -6.92 -4.36
N GLY A 26 -3.71 -7.29 -3.63
CA GLY A 26 -5.01 -6.63 -3.70
C GLY A 26 -5.07 -5.46 -2.73
N LEU A 27 -5.45 -4.28 -3.21
CA LEU A 27 -5.67 -3.08 -2.40
C LEU A 27 -7.12 -2.61 -2.56
N GLY A 28 -7.71 -2.07 -1.50
CA GLY A 28 -9.04 -1.46 -1.55
C GLY A 28 -9.20 -0.35 -0.52
N ALA A 29 -10.13 0.57 -0.78
CA ALA A 29 -10.36 1.78 0.04
C ALA A 29 -11.12 1.50 1.36
N GLY A 30 -11.30 0.22 1.71
CA GLY A 30 -12.20 -0.22 2.78
C GLY A 30 -13.68 0.03 2.42
N TRP A 31 -14.57 -0.86 2.84
CA TRP A 31 -16.01 -0.69 2.58
C TRP A 31 -16.87 -0.90 3.84
N HIS A 32 -16.29 -1.50 4.88
CA HIS A 32 -17.04 -1.95 6.04
C HIS A 32 -16.84 -1.00 7.23
N GLN A 33 -17.79 -0.09 7.44
CA GLN A 33 -17.76 0.90 8.52
C GLN A 33 -17.73 0.26 9.92
N ALA A 34 -18.39 -0.89 10.10
CA ALA A 34 -18.40 -1.60 11.37
C ALA A 34 -17.02 -2.16 11.74
N GLU A 35 -16.25 -2.62 10.75
CA GLU A 35 -14.86 -3.04 10.94
C GLU A 35 -13.97 -1.87 11.37
N HIS A 36 -14.12 -0.71 10.71
CA HIS A 36 -13.37 0.49 11.09
C HIS A 36 -13.64 0.90 12.54
N ARG A 37 -14.90 0.90 12.96
CA ARG A 37 -15.25 1.17 14.37
C ARG A 37 -14.67 0.13 15.32
N ALA A 38 -14.71 -1.16 14.96
CA ALA A 38 -14.18 -2.23 15.79
C ALA A 38 -12.67 -2.13 16.00
N PHE A 39 -11.93 -1.68 14.97
CA PHE A 39 -10.49 -1.43 15.06
C PHE A 39 -10.12 -0.01 15.53
N GLY A 40 -11.11 0.82 15.91
CA GLY A 40 -10.89 2.19 16.38
C GLY A 40 -10.36 3.14 15.31
N LEU A 41 -10.57 2.81 14.04
CA LEU A 41 -10.06 3.54 12.89
C LEU A 41 -11.08 4.62 12.47
N PRO A 42 -10.66 5.88 12.24
CA PRO A 42 -11.51 6.88 11.62
C PRO A 42 -12.08 6.36 10.30
N PHE A 43 -13.39 6.56 10.12
CA PHE A 43 -14.09 6.23 8.89
C PHE A 43 -14.28 7.52 8.09
N ASP A 44 -13.24 7.91 7.35
CA ASP A 44 -13.25 9.10 6.53
C ASP A 44 -14.22 8.99 5.34
N ARG A 45 -14.55 10.14 4.74
CA ARG A 45 -15.41 10.19 3.54
C ARG A 45 -14.81 9.36 2.41
N ILE A 46 -15.66 8.78 1.57
CA ILE A 46 -15.24 7.85 0.51
C ILE A 46 -14.14 8.42 -0.39
N GLY A 47 -14.29 9.67 -0.87
CA GLY A 47 -13.27 10.30 -1.71
C GLY A 47 -11.91 10.45 -1.03
N VAL A 48 -11.87 10.72 0.28
CA VAL A 48 -10.58 10.78 1.02
C VAL A 48 -9.93 9.40 1.10
N ARG A 49 -10.72 8.34 1.26
CA ARG A 49 -10.21 6.96 1.32
C ARG A 49 -9.72 6.49 -0.06
N GLU A 50 -10.34 6.97 -1.14
CA GLU A 50 -9.88 6.73 -2.52
C GLU A 50 -8.59 7.50 -2.83
N ASP A 51 -8.51 8.79 -2.47
CA ASP A 51 -7.28 9.59 -2.57
C ASP A 51 -6.12 8.91 -1.82
N MET A 52 -6.40 8.42 -0.60
CA MET A 52 -5.43 7.67 0.20
C MET A 52 -5.01 6.35 -0.47
N LEU A 53 -5.97 5.62 -1.07
CA LEU A 53 -5.67 4.38 -1.78
C LEU A 53 -4.77 4.64 -2.99
N GLU A 54 -5.03 5.70 -3.75
CA GLU A 54 -4.22 6.10 -4.89
C GLU A 54 -2.78 6.44 -4.46
N GLU A 55 -2.62 7.32 -3.46
CA GLU A 55 -1.29 7.67 -2.95
C GLU A 55 -0.55 6.43 -2.41
N TYR A 56 -1.26 5.53 -1.74
CA TYR A 56 -0.67 4.30 -1.21
C TYR A 56 -0.18 3.36 -2.32
N ALA A 57 -0.94 3.23 -3.41
CA ALA A 57 -0.53 2.46 -4.57
C ALA A 57 0.74 3.03 -5.22
N GLN A 58 0.86 4.36 -5.30
CA GLN A 58 2.07 5.03 -5.79
C GLN A 58 3.28 4.78 -4.88
N VAL A 59 3.09 4.87 -3.56
CA VAL A 59 4.11 4.55 -2.54
C VAL A 59 4.61 3.12 -2.69
N LEU A 60 3.69 2.15 -2.78
CA LEU A 60 4.05 0.75 -2.97
C LEU A 60 4.80 0.54 -4.29
N ARG A 61 4.43 1.27 -5.34
CA ARG A 61 5.11 1.16 -6.64
C ARG A 61 6.56 1.57 -6.58
N LYS A 62 6.84 2.67 -5.88
CA LYS A 62 8.19 3.15 -5.61
C LYS A 62 8.99 2.15 -4.77
N LEU A 63 8.41 1.70 -3.66
CA LEU A 63 9.09 0.76 -2.77
C LEU A 63 9.40 -0.60 -3.42
N PHE A 64 8.55 -1.07 -4.34
CA PHE A 64 8.76 -2.30 -5.09
C PHE A 64 9.63 -2.15 -6.33
N ASP A 65 9.98 -0.93 -6.75
CA ASP A 65 10.85 -0.71 -7.88
C ASP A 65 12.25 -1.31 -7.60
N PRO A 66 12.72 -2.29 -8.38
CA PRO A 66 14.03 -2.90 -8.15
C PRO A 66 15.20 -1.93 -8.40
N ASP A 67 14.98 -0.87 -9.19
CA ASP A 67 16.00 0.11 -9.53
C ASP A 67 16.10 1.21 -8.45
N GLU A 68 15.09 1.36 -7.59
CA GLU A 68 15.03 2.39 -6.53
C GLU A 68 15.50 1.84 -5.17
N LYS A 69 16.73 2.18 -4.74
CA LYS A 69 17.28 1.72 -3.45
C LYS A 69 16.71 2.45 -2.23
N VAL A 70 16.39 3.72 -2.42
CA VAL A 70 15.85 4.63 -1.41
C VAL A 70 14.72 5.40 -2.06
N SER A 71 13.51 5.27 -1.52
CA SER A 71 12.31 5.90 -2.06
C SER A 71 11.92 7.09 -1.20
N HIS A 72 11.69 8.21 -1.88
CA HIS A 72 11.08 9.41 -1.31
C HIS A 72 9.71 9.64 -1.93
N PHE A 73 8.76 10.09 -1.13
CA PHE A 73 7.41 10.39 -1.56
C PHE A 73 6.85 11.51 -0.69
N ALA A 74 6.20 12.49 -1.30
CA ALA A 74 5.62 13.63 -0.60
C ALA A 74 4.19 13.83 -1.08
N GLY A 75 3.29 12.96 -0.62
CA GLY A 75 1.86 13.05 -0.83
C GLY A 75 1.16 13.86 0.26
N LYS A 76 -0.14 14.06 0.07
CA LYS A 76 -1.01 14.73 1.05
C LYS A 76 -1.30 13.81 2.24
N HIS A 77 -1.38 12.51 1.99
CA HIS A 77 -1.69 11.50 2.98
C HIS A 77 -0.46 10.69 3.40
N PHE A 78 0.46 10.43 2.49
CA PHE A 78 1.67 9.64 2.76
C PHE A 78 2.96 10.40 2.48
N GLN A 79 3.94 10.25 3.37
CA GLN A 79 5.28 10.79 3.19
C GLN A 79 6.31 9.69 3.44
N LEU A 80 7.25 9.51 2.51
CA LEU A 80 8.40 8.65 2.65
C LEU A 80 9.66 9.50 2.69
N ASN A 81 10.46 9.32 3.74
CA ASN A 81 11.77 9.93 3.89
C ASN A 81 12.79 8.81 4.05
N ASP A 82 13.69 8.66 3.07
CA ASP A 82 14.74 7.65 3.03
C ASP A 82 14.23 6.21 3.22
N ALA A 83 13.02 5.91 2.71
CA ALA A 83 12.40 4.61 2.89
C ALA A 83 13.10 3.54 2.03
N ARG A 84 13.34 2.37 2.61
CA ARG A 84 14.01 1.25 1.92
C ARG A 84 13.17 -0.01 2.05
N ASN A 85 13.06 -0.75 0.95
CA ASN A 85 12.49 -2.09 0.93
C ASN A 85 13.56 -3.06 0.40
N ASN A 86 14.11 -3.88 1.30
CA ASN A 86 15.16 -4.84 0.99
C ASN A 86 14.91 -6.14 1.80
N PRO A 87 14.90 -7.34 1.18
CA PRO A 87 15.06 -7.62 -0.25
C PRO A 87 13.95 -6.97 -1.10
N LYS A 88 14.21 -6.78 -2.39
CA LYS A 88 13.18 -6.38 -3.37
C LYS A 88 12.34 -7.60 -3.76
N PRO A 89 11.09 -7.42 -4.24
CA PRO A 89 10.29 -8.52 -4.76
C PRO A 89 11.04 -9.30 -5.84
N LEU A 90 10.83 -10.61 -5.92
CA LEU A 90 11.44 -11.49 -6.93
C LEU A 90 10.99 -11.09 -8.34
N ARG A 91 9.74 -10.64 -8.48
CA ARG A 91 9.21 -10.11 -9.73
C ARG A 91 9.57 -8.63 -9.88
N ARG A 92 10.15 -8.27 -11.04
CA ARG A 92 10.40 -6.86 -11.43
C ARG A 92 9.13 -6.00 -11.39
N ARG A 93 7.96 -6.59 -11.64
CA ARG A 93 6.67 -5.92 -11.56
C ARG A 93 5.68 -6.79 -10.77
N LEU A 94 5.55 -6.53 -9.46
CA LEU A 94 4.52 -7.15 -8.63
C LEU A 94 3.13 -6.69 -9.12
N PRO A 95 2.18 -7.59 -9.41
CA PRO A 95 0.80 -7.22 -9.74
C PRO A 95 0.13 -6.53 -8.54
N ILE A 96 -0.43 -5.35 -8.78
CA ILE A 96 -1.25 -4.62 -7.81
C ILE A 96 -2.64 -4.51 -8.42
N TRP A 97 -3.62 -5.09 -7.75
CA TRP A 97 -5.03 -5.05 -8.12
C TRP A 97 -5.74 -4.05 -7.22
N ILE A 98 -6.44 -3.09 -7.81
CA ILE A 98 -7.22 -2.10 -7.07
C ILE A 98 -8.69 -2.51 -7.13
N GLY A 99 -9.25 -2.88 -5.99
CA GLY A 99 -10.67 -3.19 -5.82
C GLY A 99 -11.41 -2.02 -5.17
N GLY A 100 -12.38 -1.46 -5.87
CA GLY A 100 -13.24 -0.38 -5.36
C GLY A 100 -14.68 -0.55 -5.86
N LEU A 101 -15.63 -0.27 -4.97
CA LEU A 101 -17.07 -0.13 -5.26
C LEU A 101 -17.46 1.37 -5.20
N GLY A 102 -16.64 2.22 -5.80
CA GLY A 102 -16.82 3.67 -5.83
C GLY A 102 -17.28 4.14 -7.20
N GLU A 103 -18.37 4.88 -7.24
CA GLU A 103 -18.75 5.71 -8.38
C GLU A 103 -17.80 6.91 -8.45
N LYS A 104 -17.13 7.08 -9.59
CA LYS A 104 -16.20 8.19 -9.87
C LYS A 104 -16.85 9.56 -9.74
#